data_AF-A0A2A2V6I2-F1
#
_entry.id   AF-A0A2A2V6I2-F1
#
_cell.length_a   1.000
_cell.length_b   1.000
_cell.length_c   1.000
_cell.angle_alpha   90.00
_cell.angle_beta   90.00
_cell.angle_gamma   90.00
#
_symmetry.space_group_name_H-M   'P 1'
#
loop_
_entity.id
_entity.type
_entity.pdbx_description
1 polymer ?
#
loop_
_entity_poly.entity_id
_entity_poly.type
_entity_poly.pdbx_seq_one_letter_code
_entity_poly.pdbx_strand_id
1 'polypeptide(L)'
;MKPKVLCALSVVAVCAVVLISLTYSKWNAPIELTATILSTAERMTRLEESERQVRARLESMPGRERKMPDLRGTLVDVTLDRHDDGPMGPVSAARIGAHEFLIANYQDIFLFDQDRRTAVPVQTDVELPVWNPTAVFYSAFYDRVFIANYSGKDIVVAQLVRDGGGPKLHLTDRIVNEAAIQGAEGVAVSKGGRFMAIADYEGNALSLFERIDDQWAFRWKREIIGSHGVAIAGDYVFASGQGAIVKFSIETGQEAARTSKLGSEPILFATCLNVDESSGQLIGSDAMSGIVFGMTKDLKVTSKFGANGPTYSNFSSPFCAYRDRQGIYVLSTYQDRFVSIGRDSATSYEFSGAQWRYIDFPFGLRNASNMLHGAVQFDRPSYRMFDKNVRAGYGGLYTDDGKLLLMPGRQELFDGASPFYVTSIASNSTWLVIVANSSPRAMLYNRKTGELGAVTIGEWDCWATAADVLCPSRRYSVDELSAQANLLEPEQQAAAPGGWTENAIPIIQYWAGWKLAQGPRAVASSNGASSPDPANVR
;
A
#
# COMPACT_ATOMS: atom_id res chain seq x y z
N MET A 1 -2.33 1.52 -43.19
CA MET A 1 -1.84 0.22 -43.73
C MET A 1 -1.21 0.46 -45.09
N LYS A 2 -0.03 -0.12 -45.36
CA LYS A 2 0.63 0.03 -46.66
C LYS A 2 -0.18 -0.70 -47.75
N PRO A 3 -0.36 -0.12 -48.95
CA PRO A 3 -1.21 -0.68 -50.01
C PRO A 3 -0.78 -2.09 -50.48
N LYS A 4 0.48 -2.47 -50.24
CA LYS A 4 0.99 -3.83 -50.50
C LYS A 4 0.35 -4.91 -49.61
N VAL A 5 -0.08 -4.57 -48.38
CA VAL A 5 -0.73 -5.51 -47.45
C VAL A 5 -2.20 -5.71 -47.84
N LEU A 6 -2.86 -4.67 -48.34
CA LEU A 6 -4.23 -4.79 -48.86
C LEU A 6 -4.26 -5.65 -50.13
N CYS A 7 -3.26 -5.51 -51.01
CA CYS A 7 -3.16 -6.31 -52.22
C CYS A 7 -2.86 -7.78 -51.91
N ALA A 8 -2.00 -8.06 -50.93
CA ALA A 8 -1.71 -9.43 -50.50
C ALA A 8 -2.94 -10.12 -49.86
N LEU A 9 -3.70 -9.41 -49.02
CA LEU A 9 -4.94 -9.93 -48.42
C LEU A 9 -6.04 -10.13 -49.47
N SER A 10 -6.11 -9.27 -50.48
CA SER A 10 -7.08 -9.41 -51.59
C SER A 10 -6.74 -10.61 -52.47
N VAL A 11 -5.46 -10.86 -52.75
CA VAL A 11 -5.02 -12.04 -53.50
C VAL A 11 -5.25 -13.34 -52.72
N VAL A 12 -5.04 -13.35 -51.39
CA VAL A 12 -5.34 -14.52 -50.56
C VAL A 12 -6.85 -14.80 -50.49
N ALA A 13 -7.68 -13.77 -50.37
CA ALA A 13 -9.14 -13.92 -50.37
C ALA A 13 -9.67 -14.41 -51.73
N VAL A 14 -9.14 -13.90 -52.84
CA VAL A 14 -9.53 -14.33 -54.20
C VAL A 14 -9.04 -15.75 -54.49
N CYS A 15 -7.82 -16.11 -54.08
CA CYS A 15 -7.32 -17.48 -54.22
C CYS A 15 -8.12 -18.48 -53.36
N ALA A 16 -8.54 -18.10 -52.15
CA ALA A 16 -9.39 -18.96 -51.31
C ALA A 16 -10.77 -19.20 -51.94
N VAL A 17 -11.40 -18.17 -52.53
CA VAL A 17 -12.70 -18.31 -53.18
C VAL A 17 -12.61 -19.15 -54.47
N VAL A 18 -11.52 -19.01 -55.24
CA VAL A 18 -11.31 -19.79 -56.48
C VAL A 18 -10.94 -21.25 -56.20
N LEU A 19 -10.14 -21.53 -55.16
CA LEU A 19 -9.80 -22.91 -54.75
C LEU A 19 -11.01 -23.65 -54.14
N ILE A 20 -11.87 -22.95 -53.42
CA ILE A 20 -13.13 -23.52 -52.88
C ILE A 20 -14.13 -23.81 -54.00
N SER A 21 -14.13 -23.01 -55.08
CA SER A 21 -15.08 -23.20 -56.21
C SER A 21 -14.72 -24.37 -57.13
N LEU A 22 -13.46 -24.82 -57.15
CA LEU A 22 -13.00 -25.87 -58.07
C LEU A 22 -12.97 -27.28 -57.48
N THR A 23 -13.30 -27.47 -56.20
CA THR A 23 -13.23 -28.80 -55.55
C THR A 23 -14.49 -29.26 -54.82
N TYR A 24 -15.60 -28.50 -54.81
CA TYR A 24 -16.77 -28.86 -53.99
C TYR A 24 -18.04 -29.13 -54.81
N SER A 25 -18.09 -30.31 -55.42
CA SER A 25 -19.36 -31.05 -55.52
C SER A 25 -19.43 -31.99 -54.31
N LYS A 26 -20.36 -31.71 -53.38
CA LYS A 26 -20.71 -32.52 -52.20
C LYS A 26 -19.71 -32.54 -51.03
N TRP A 27 -19.50 -31.40 -50.41
CA TRP A 27 -19.19 -31.38 -48.98
C TRP A 27 -20.21 -30.45 -48.31
N ASN A 28 -21.03 -31.03 -47.44
CA ASN A 28 -21.81 -30.27 -46.49
C ASN A 28 -20.86 -29.88 -45.36
N ALA A 29 -20.44 -28.62 -45.32
CA ALA A 29 -19.72 -28.12 -44.16
C ALA A 29 -20.56 -28.39 -42.89
N PRO A 30 -19.97 -28.91 -41.81
CA PRO A 30 -20.71 -29.19 -40.58
C PRO A 30 -21.33 -27.91 -40.07
N ILE A 31 -22.67 -27.92 -39.95
CA ILE A 31 -23.52 -26.81 -39.51
C ILE A 31 -22.99 -26.19 -38.20
N GLU A 32 -22.33 -26.99 -37.36
CA GLU A 32 -21.73 -26.59 -36.08
C GLU A 32 -20.58 -25.57 -36.20
N LEU A 33 -19.74 -25.63 -37.24
CA LEU A 33 -18.60 -24.72 -37.37
C LEU A 33 -19.06 -23.31 -37.72
N THR A 34 -20.06 -23.21 -38.61
CA THR A 34 -20.69 -21.95 -39.01
C THR A 34 -21.43 -21.31 -37.85
N ALA A 35 -22.15 -22.11 -37.05
CA ALA A 35 -22.84 -21.65 -35.84
C ALA A 35 -21.85 -21.13 -34.77
N THR A 36 -20.70 -21.77 -34.61
CA THR A 36 -19.68 -21.36 -33.63
C THR A 36 -19.02 -20.04 -34.00
N ILE A 37 -18.66 -19.86 -35.28
CA ILE A 37 -18.06 -18.61 -35.79
C ILE A 37 -19.06 -17.45 -35.69
N LEU A 38 -20.33 -17.68 -36.08
CA LEU A 38 -21.39 -16.68 -35.93
C LEU A 38 -21.61 -16.30 -34.46
N SER A 39 -21.63 -17.26 -33.54
CA SER A 39 -21.78 -16.96 -32.10
C SER A 39 -20.60 -16.17 -31.52
N THR A 40 -19.39 -16.37 -32.06
CA THR A 40 -18.18 -15.67 -31.61
C THR A 40 -18.15 -14.23 -32.12
N ALA A 41 -18.52 -14.03 -33.38
CA ALA A 41 -18.67 -12.70 -33.96
C ALA A 41 -19.78 -11.90 -33.25
N GLU A 42 -20.91 -12.54 -32.92
CA GLU A 42 -21.98 -11.92 -32.12
C GLU A 42 -21.51 -11.57 -30.70
N ARG A 43 -20.74 -12.44 -30.04
CA ARG A 43 -20.16 -12.15 -28.71
C ARG A 43 -19.18 -10.98 -28.76
N MET A 44 -18.32 -10.92 -29.76
CA MET A 44 -17.39 -9.79 -29.98
C MET A 44 -18.14 -8.49 -30.21
N THR A 45 -19.17 -8.52 -31.06
CA THR A 45 -20.00 -7.35 -31.35
C THR A 45 -20.74 -6.86 -30.10
N ARG A 46 -21.28 -7.77 -29.27
CA ARG A 46 -21.91 -7.42 -27.97
C ARG A 46 -20.90 -6.88 -26.96
N LEU A 47 -19.65 -7.35 -26.97
CA LEU A 47 -18.57 -6.83 -26.13
C LEU A 47 -18.16 -5.42 -26.56
N GLU A 48 -17.94 -5.20 -27.86
CA GLU A 48 -17.64 -3.88 -28.41
C GLU A 48 -18.79 -2.90 -28.15
N GLU A 49 -20.04 -3.35 -28.28
CA GLU A 49 -21.21 -2.52 -28.01
C GLU A 49 -21.40 -2.26 -26.51
N SER A 50 -21.12 -3.22 -25.65
CA SER A 50 -21.07 -3.03 -24.19
C SER A 50 -19.98 -2.03 -23.80
N GLU A 51 -18.77 -2.13 -24.36
CA GLU A 51 -17.70 -1.16 -24.14
C GLU A 51 -18.06 0.23 -24.66
N ARG A 52 -18.70 0.31 -25.84
CA ARG A 52 -19.17 1.58 -26.40
C ARG A 52 -20.29 2.18 -25.56
N GLN A 53 -21.19 1.38 -25.01
CA GLN A 53 -22.26 1.81 -24.10
C GLN A 53 -21.70 2.22 -22.72
N VAL A 54 -20.72 1.51 -22.17
CA VAL A 54 -20.03 1.90 -20.92
C VAL A 54 -19.29 3.22 -21.13
N ARG A 55 -18.55 3.37 -22.24
CA ARG A 55 -17.87 4.62 -22.58
C ARG A 55 -18.87 5.77 -22.80
N ALA A 56 -19.91 5.56 -23.60
CA ALA A 56 -20.95 6.55 -23.83
C ALA A 56 -21.71 6.90 -22.55
N ARG A 57 -21.91 5.95 -21.63
CA ARG A 57 -22.51 6.19 -20.31
C ARG A 57 -21.57 6.98 -19.39
N LEU A 58 -20.27 6.70 -19.41
CA LEU A 58 -19.26 7.48 -18.71
C LEU A 58 -19.14 8.91 -19.27
N GLU A 59 -19.28 9.08 -20.58
CA GLU A 59 -19.23 10.37 -21.29
C GLU A 59 -20.54 11.17 -21.20
N SER A 60 -21.71 10.51 -21.10
CA SER A 60 -23.04 11.14 -21.01
C SER A 60 -23.53 11.38 -19.59
N MET A 61 -22.80 10.90 -18.58
CA MET A 61 -22.98 11.38 -17.21
C MET A 61 -22.73 12.90 -17.21
N PRO A 62 -23.71 13.74 -16.81
CA PRO A 62 -23.60 15.20 -16.89
C PRO A 62 -22.29 15.68 -16.28
N GLY A 63 -21.40 16.13 -17.17
CA GLY A 63 -20.11 16.68 -16.84
C GLY A 63 -20.27 18.00 -16.11
N ARG A 64 -20.34 17.94 -14.77
CA ARG A 64 -19.34 18.72 -14.05
C ARG A 64 -18.00 18.15 -14.51
N GLU A 65 -17.16 18.98 -15.11
CA GLU A 65 -15.72 18.81 -14.97
C GLU A 65 -15.49 18.36 -13.52
N ARG A 66 -15.17 17.07 -13.30
CA ARG A 66 -14.70 16.64 -12.00
C ARG A 66 -13.33 17.24 -11.88
N LYS A 67 -13.27 18.50 -11.44
CA LYS A 67 -12.09 19.12 -10.86
C LYS A 67 -11.72 18.27 -9.66
N MET A 68 -10.87 17.28 -9.92
CA MET A 68 -10.04 16.64 -8.93
C MET A 68 -8.65 17.31 -9.07
N PRO A 69 -7.92 17.62 -7.99
CA PRO A 69 -8.37 17.95 -6.65
C PRO A 69 -8.64 19.46 -6.51
N ASP A 70 -9.79 19.84 -5.92
CA ASP A 70 -9.84 21.00 -5.04
C ASP A 70 -9.80 20.40 -3.62
N LEU A 71 -8.69 20.62 -2.93
CA LEU A 71 -8.37 20.06 -1.61
C LEU A 71 -9.35 20.66 -0.58
N ARG A 72 -10.44 19.95 -0.23
CA ARG A 72 -11.51 20.53 0.60
C ARG A 72 -11.91 19.66 1.78
N GLY A 73 -11.29 19.99 2.90
CA GLY A 73 -11.65 19.66 4.27
C GLY A 73 -10.56 20.19 5.20
N THR A 74 -10.61 19.90 6.49
CA THR A 74 -9.72 20.54 7.46
C THR A 74 -8.37 19.82 7.52
N LEU A 75 -7.36 20.46 6.94
CA LEU A 75 -5.95 20.15 7.17
C LEU A 75 -5.43 21.01 8.33
N VAL A 76 -4.66 20.39 9.22
CA VAL A 76 -3.98 21.05 10.32
C VAL A 76 -2.52 20.64 10.31
N ASP A 77 -1.63 21.59 10.07
CA ASP A 77 -0.19 21.36 10.22
C ASP A 77 0.13 21.18 11.71
N VAL A 78 0.91 20.14 12.02
CA VAL A 78 1.44 19.89 13.36
C VAL A 78 2.86 20.41 13.43
N THR A 79 3.14 21.22 14.46
CA THR A 79 4.51 21.62 14.76
C THR A 79 5.22 20.43 15.41
N LEU A 80 6.20 19.86 14.71
CA LEU A 80 7.11 18.86 15.24
C LEU A 80 8.33 19.54 15.86
N ASP A 81 8.56 19.32 17.16
CA ASP A 81 9.78 19.76 17.83
C ASP A 81 10.87 18.69 17.71
N ARG A 82 11.44 18.53 16.51
CA ARG A 82 12.41 17.46 16.21
C ARG A 82 13.74 18.02 15.70
N HIS A 83 14.79 17.24 15.89
CA HIS A 83 16.14 17.58 15.43
C HIS A 83 16.43 17.16 13.97
N ASP A 84 15.66 16.22 13.39
CA ASP A 84 15.93 15.64 12.06
C ASP A 84 14.79 15.90 11.04
N ASP A 85 15.16 16.02 9.75
CA ASP A 85 14.28 16.39 8.62
C ASP A 85 13.44 15.23 8.04
N GLY A 86 13.40 14.06 8.68
CA GLY A 86 12.71 12.85 8.15
C GLY A 86 11.17 12.91 8.11
N PRO A 87 10.44 11.88 7.70
CA PRO A 87 9.03 11.73 8.09
C PRO A 87 8.89 11.46 9.60
N MET A 88 7.71 11.69 10.19
CA MET A 88 7.42 11.09 11.50
C MET A 88 7.13 9.59 11.36
N GLY A 89 6.31 9.12 10.42
CA GLY A 89 6.02 7.70 10.20
C GLY A 89 5.30 7.04 11.39
N PRO A 90 4.16 7.56 11.85
CA PRO A 90 3.49 7.08 13.06
C PRO A 90 2.97 5.64 12.88
N VAL A 91 3.29 4.74 13.82
CA VAL A 91 2.91 3.31 13.72
C VAL A 91 2.03 2.82 14.86
N SER A 92 2.11 3.45 16.04
CA SER A 92 1.23 3.14 17.17
C SER A 92 0.87 4.40 17.93
N ALA A 93 -0.31 4.42 18.54
CA ALA A 93 -0.74 5.53 19.36
C ALA A 93 -1.56 5.05 20.57
N ALA A 94 -1.33 5.70 21.70
CA ALA A 94 -2.10 5.52 22.92
C ALA A 94 -2.66 6.87 23.36
N ARG A 95 -3.97 6.92 23.54
CA ARG A 95 -4.59 8.10 24.15
C ARG A 95 -4.24 8.14 25.64
N ILE A 96 -3.77 9.29 26.09
CA ILE A 96 -3.42 9.53 27.51
C ILE A 96 -4.26 10.65 28.15
N GLY A 97 -4.98 11.43 27.33
CA GLY A 97 -5.83 12.53 27.77
C GLY A 97 -6.94 12.81 26.75
N ALA A 98 -7.75 13.84 26.98
CA ALA A 98 -8.88 14.16 26.09
C ALA A 98 -8.42 14.38 24.63
N HIS A 99 -7.34 15.14 24.45
CA HIS A 99 -6.79 15.53 23.15
C HIS A 99 -5.29 15.22 23.04
N GLU A 100 -4.80 14.31 23.88
CA GLU A 100 -3.39 13.97 24.01
C GLU A 100 -3.13 12.50 23.73
N PHE A 101 -2.13 12.25 22.90
CA PHE A 101 -1.72 10.93 22.44
C PHE A 101 -0.21 10.77 22.58
N LEU A 102 0.23 9.60 23.03
CA LEU A 102 1.59 9.13 22.77
C LEU A 102 1.60 8.45 21.41
N ILE A 103 2.59 8.75 20.57
CA ILE A 103 2.74 8.16 19.24
C ILE A 103 4.16 7.60 19.10
N ALA A 104 4.28 6.33 18.74
CA ALA A 104 5.57 5.69 18.44
C ALA A 104 5.81 5.62 16.93
N ASN A 105 7.08 5.68 16.52
CA ASN A 105 7.50 5.64 15.12
C ASN A 105 8.77 4.79 14.84
N TYR A 106 9.02 3.74 15.62
CA TYR A 106 10.27 2.95 15.62
C TYR A 106 11.51 3.67 16.14
N GLN A 107 11.58 5.01 16.09
CA GLN A 107 12.76 5.76 16.53
C GLN A 107 12.52 6.40 17.90
N ASP A 108 11.36 7.03 18.07
CA ASP A 108 11.00 7.85 19.22
C ASP A 108 9.54 7.63 19.64
N ILE A 109 9.20 8.22 20.78
CA ILE A 109 7.83 8.43 21.21
C ILE A 109 7.57 9.92 21.27
N PHE A 110 6.45 10.36 20.71
CA PHE A 110 6.01 11.76 20.71
C PHE A 110 4.76 11.93 21.56
N LEU A 111 4.71 13.01 22.34
CA LEU A 111 3.49 13.50 22.94
C LEU A 111 2.82 14.46 21.95
N PHE A 112 1.75 13.99 21.33
CA PHE A 112 0.93 14.77 20.42
C PHE A 112 -0.27 15.38 21.16
N ASP A 113 -0.35 16.72 21.15
CA ASP A 113 -1.47 17.51 21.65
C ASP A 113 -2.25 18.08 20.45
N GLN A 114 -3.48 17.59 20.25
CA GLN A 114 -4.33 18.00 19.11
C GLN A 114 -4.76 19.47 19.21
N ASP A 115 -5.02 19.97 20.42
CA ASP A 115 -5.50 21.33 20.63
C ASP A 115 -4.40 22.34 20.33
N ARG A 116 -3.18 22.05 20.80
CA ARG A 116 -1.98 22.85 20.53
C ARG A 116 -1.38 22.61 19.16
N ARG A 117 -1.71 21.48 18.53
CA ARG A 117 -1.17 21.06 17.23
C ARG A 117 0.35 20.94 17.28
N THR A 118 0.84 20.37 18.37
CA THR A 118 2.26 20.16 18.62
C THR A 118 2.50 18.69 18.91
N ALA A 119 3.53 18.12 18.31
CA ALA A 119 4.07 16.84 18.72
C ALA A 119 5.52 17.04 19.16
N VAL A 120 5.79 16.71 20.43
CA VAL A 120 7.09 16.89 21.06
C VAL A 120 7.67 15.52 21.41
N PRO A 121 8.97 15.26 21.17
CA PRO A 121 9.61 14.01 21.55
C PRO A 121 9.58 13.86 23.06
N VAL A 122 9.35 12.63 23.53
CA VAL A 122 9.32 12.29 24.93
C VAL A 122 10.62 11.60 25.28
N GLN A 123 11.43 12.25 26.11
CA GLN A 123 12.74 11.71 26.52
C GLN A 123 12.54 10.59 27.55
N THR A 124 13.37 9.55 27.50
CA THR A 124 13.52 8.63 28.63
C THR A 124 14.48 9.24 29.64
N ASP A 125 14.20 9.07 30.93
CA ASP A 125 15.09 9.57 31.98
C ASP A 125 16.28 8.64 32.27
N VAL A 126 16.22 7.42 31.74
CA VAL A 126 17.28 6.43 31.75
C VAL A 126 17.63 6.09 30.30
N GLU A 127 18.93 6.00 30.02
CA GLU A 127 19.43 5.53 28.72
C GLU A 127 19.18 4.02 28.58
N LEU A 128 18.48 3.63 27.51
CA LEU A 128 18.26 2.24 27.15
C LEU A 128 19.31 1.78 26.14
N PRO A 129 19.98 0.64 26.34
CA PRO A 129 21.03 0.18 25.42
C PRO A 129 20.55 0.00 23.98
N VAL A 130 19.28 -0.37 23.82
CA VAL A 130 18.60 -0.51 22.53
C VAL A 130 17.21 0.07 22.67
N TRP A 131 16.89 1.03 21.82
CA TRP A 131 15.61 1.74 21.79
C TRP A 131 15.03 1.67 20.39
N ASN A 132 13.88 1.02 20.27
CA ASN A 132 13.13 0.88 19.03
C ASN A 132 11.63 0.71 19.35
N PRO A 133 10.93 1.79 19.76
CA PRO A 133 9.55 1.72 20.22
C PRO A 133 8.58 1.49 19.06
N THR A 134 7.81 0.41 19.11
CA THR A 134 6.88 -0.01 18.04
C THR A 134 5.42 0.10 18.43
N ALA A 135 5.11 -0.15 19.70
CA ALA A 135 3.78 0.08 20.26
C ALA A 135 3.81 0.79 21.60
N VAL A 136 2.79 1.62 21.82
CA VAL A 136 2.50 2.26 23.10
C VAL A 136 1.10 1.87 23.55
N PHE A 137 0.97 1.54 24.83
CA PHE A 137 -0.31 1.27 25.48
C PHE A 137 -0.36 1.99 26.82
N TYR A 138 -1.39 2.79 27.05
CA TYR A 138 -1.58 3.47 28.33
C TYR A 138 -2.58 2.70 29.19
N SER A 139 -2.13 2.29 30.39
CA SER A 139 -2.99 1.67 31.39
C SER A 139 -3.40 2.68 32.44
N ALA A 140 -4.68 3.10 32.40
CA ALA A 140 -5.25 3.96 33.44
C ALA A 140 -5.28 3.28 34.82
N PHE A 141 -5.26 1.95 34.90
CA PHE A 141 -5.21 1.22 36.16
C PHE A 141 -3.87 1.41 36.88
N TYR A 142 -2.77 1.37 36.12
CA TYR A 142 -1.43 1.55 36.67
C TYR A 142 -0.96 3.01 36.63
N ASP A 143 -1.64 3.89 35.88
CA ASP A 143 -1.11 5.21 35.49
C ASP A 143 0.29 5.07 34.85
N ARG A 144 0.41 4.12 33.91
CA ARG A 144 1.68 3.77 33.26
C ARG A 144 1.51 3.54 31.77
N VAL A 145 2.57 3.84 31.04
CA VAL A 145 2.74 3.53 29.62
C VAL A 145 3.54 2.23 29.51
N PHE A 146 3.03 1.29 28.74
CA PHE A 146 3.68 0.05 28.35
C PHE A 146 4.13 0.20 26.90
N ILE A 147 5.40 -0.07 26.65
CA ILE A 147 6.05 0.23 25.38
C ILE A 147 6.66 -1.07 24.85
N ALA A 148 6.21 -1.52 23.70
CA ALA A 148 6.87 -2.60 22.98
C ALA A 148 8.16 -2.06 22.36
N ASN A 149 9.30 -2.61 22.77
CA ASN A 149 10.62 -2.20 22.30
C ASN A 149 11.21 -3.34 21.45
N TYR A 150 11.04 -3.24 20.14
CA TYR A 150 11.23 -4.35 19.20
C TYR A 150 12.67 -4.87 19.24
N SER A 151 13.66 -4.03 18.93
CA SER A 151 15.07 -4.43 18.94
C SER A 151 15.62 -4.67 20.35
N GLY A 152 15.04 -4.04 21.37
CA GLY A 152 15.40 -4.27 22.77
C GLY A 152 14.89 -5.58 23.35
N LYS A 153 13.94 -6.25 22.67
CA LYS A 153 13.34 -7.52 23.08
C LYS A 153 12.72 -7.49 24.47
N ASP A 154 12.10 -6.36 24.82
CA ASP A 154 11.46 -6.15 26.11
C ASP A 154 10.18 -5.32 26.01
N ILE A 155 9.41 -5.30 27.10
CA ILE A 155 8.40 -4.28 27.33
C ILE A 155 8.95 -3.30 28.36
N VAL A 156 9.06 -2.04 27.96
CA VAL A 156 9.43 -0.94 28.85
C VAL A 156 8.16 -0.41 29.51
N VAL A 157 8.18 -0.26 30.84
CA VAL A 157 7.07 0.31 31.60
C VAL A 157 7.51 1.61 32.24
N ALA A 158 6.82 2.70 31.91
CA ALA A 158 7.20 4.04 32.35
C ALA A 158 6.01 4.86 32.83
N GLN A 159 6.29 5.84 33.68
CA GLN A 159 5.36 6.90 34.04
C GLN A 159 5.65 8.16 33.21
N LEU A 160 4.62 8.78 32.64
CA LEU A 160 4.79 10.06 31.98
C LEU A 160 4.88 11.17 33.03
N VAL A 161 6.00 11.88 33.07
CA VAL A 161 6.28 13.01 33.95
C VAL A 161 6.33 14.31 33.13
N ARG A 162 5.81 15.39 33.70
CA ARG A 162 5.77 16.72 33.06
C ARG A 162 6.40 17.74 34.01
N ASP A 163 7.71 17.92 33.93
CA ASP A 163 8.51 18.66 34.90
C ASP A 163 9.11 19.96 34.34
N GLY A 164 8.33 20.79 33.65
CA GLY A 164 8.74 22.12 33.15
C GLY A 164 9.83 22.12 32.07
N GLY A 165 10.66 21.08 31.98
CA GLY A 165 11.68 20.82 30.95
C GLY A 165 11.19 19.94 29.81
N GLY A 166 9.87 19.76 29.65
CA GLY A 166 9.25 18.90 28.64
C GLY A 166 8.66 17.61 29.21
N PRO A 167 8.00 16.79 28.37
CA PRO A 167 7.51 15.49 28.78
C PRO A 167 8.64 14.46 28.83
N LYS A 168 8.65 13.63 29.88
CA LYS A 168 9.62 12.55 30.07
C LYS A 168 8.95 11.24 30.45
N LEU A 169 9.51 10.13 30.03
CA LEU A 169 9.16 8.79 30.51
C LEU A 169 10.11 8.41 31.64
N HIS A 170 9.60 8.43 32.87
CA HIS A 170 10.28 7.88 34.04
C HIS A 170 10.17 6.36 34.02
N LEU A 171 11.28 5.66 33.76
CA LEU A 171 11.26 4.20 33.72
C LEU A 171 10.97 3.61 35.09
N THR A 172 10.02 2.68 35.15
CA THR A 172 9.59 2.02 36.40
C THR A 172 9.77 0.51 36.40
N ASP A 173 9.75 -0.13 35.23
CA ASP A 173 9.97 -1.57 35.09
C ASP A 173 10.48 -1.90 33.68
N ARG A 174 11.11 -3.06 33.54
CA ARG A 174 11.50 -3.66 32.26
C ARG A 174 11.18 -5.14 32.29
N ILE A 175 10.29 -5.56 31.40
CA ILE A 175 9.81 -6.93 31.35
C ILE A 175 10.55 -7.64 30.22
N VAL A 176 11.47 -8.52 30.61
CA VAL A 176 12.28 -9.33 29.69
C VAL A 176 11.87 -10.80 29.83
N ASN A 177 11.67 -11.49 28.72
CA ASN A 177 11.48 -12.93 28.72
C ASN A 177 11.88 -13.51 27.36
N GLU A 178 13.05 -14.15 27.28
CA GLU A 178 13.60 -14.67 26.03
C GLU A 178 12.70 -15.73 25.38
N ALA A 179 11.90 -16.48 26.14
CA ALA A 179 10.98 -17.46 25.53
C ALA A 179 9.79 -16.76 24.84
N ALA A 180 9.39 -15.59 25.32
CA ALA A 180 8.12 -14.95 25.00
C ALA A 180 8.24 -13.66 24.18
N ILE A 181 9.42 -13.02 24.15
CA ILE A 181 9.64 -11.72 23.53
C ILE A 181 10.92 -11.78 22.69
N GLN A 182 10.78 -11.78 21.36
CA GLN A 182 11.90 -11.76 20.42
C GLN A 182 11.95 -10.50 19.56
N GLY A 183 10.81 -9.85 19.35
CA GLY A 183 10.65 -8.57 18.67
C GLY A 183 9.21 -8.08 18.89
N ALA A 184 8.96 -7.44 20.03
CA ALA A 184 7.62 -6.97 20.39
C ALA A 184 7.16 -5.85 19.45
N GLU A 185 5.97 -5.99 18.86
CA GLU A 185 5.33 -4.97 18.00
C GLU A 185 3.96 -4.52 18.50
N GLY A 186 3.39 -5.23 19.49
CA GLY A 186 2.13 -4.85 20.11
C GLY A 186 2.10 -5.21 21.58
N VAL A 187 1.44 -4.38 22.38
CA VAL A 187 1.23 -4.65 23.81
C VAL A 187 -0.17 -4.18 24.21
N ALA A 188 -0.85 -4.98 25.03
CA ALA A 188 -2.13 -4.62 25.63
C ALA A 188 -2.20 -5.11 27.07
N VAL A 189 -2.76 -4.29 27.96
CA VAL A 189 -3.00 -4.65 29.36
C VAL A 189 -4.50 -4.70 29.63
N SER A 190 -4.95 -5.71 30.38
CA SER A 190 -6.36 -5.84 30.74
C SER A 190 -6.80 -4.68 31.64
N LYS A 191 -8.10 -4.33 31.58
CA LYS A 191 -8.64 -3.18 32.34
C LYS A 191 -8.38 -3.24 33.85
N GLY A 192 -8.31 -4.45 34.42
CA GLY A 192 -7.98 -4.67 35.84
C GLY A 192 -6.49 -4.85 36.13
N GLY A 193 -5.62 -4.63 35.15
CA GLY A 193 -4.17 -4.75 35.29
C GLY A 193 -3.62 -6.17 35.43
N ARG A 194 -4.47 -7.19 35.61
CA ARG A 194 -4.03 -8.57 35.89
C ARG A 194 -3.31 -9.24 34.73
N PHE A 195 -3.65 -8.93 33.48
CA PHE A 195 -3.10 -9.62 32.32
C PHE A 195 -2.45 -8.64 31.35
N MET A 196 -1.35 -9.06 30.75
CA MET A 196 -0.69 -8.37 29.65
C MET A 196 -0.49 -9.34 28.51
N ALA A 197 -0.77 -8.89 27.28
CA ALA A 197 -0.54 -9.64 26.08
C ALA A 197 0.43 -8.89 25.17
N ILE A 198 1.30 -9.63 24.50
CA ILE A 198 2.35 -9.10 23.62
C ILE A 198 2.23 -9.78 22.26
N ALA A 199 2.14 -8.98 21.21
CA ALA A 199 2.34 -9.42 19.85
C ALA A 199 3.84 -9.38 19.53
N ASP A 200 4.41 -10.54 19.26
CA ASP A 200 5.85 -10.76 19.02
C ASP A 200 6.04 -11.10 17.54
N TYR A 201 6.47 -10.11 16.74
CA TYR A 201 6.58 -10.20 15.29
C TYR A 201 7.68 -11.17 14.89
N GLU A 202 8.90 -10.98 15.42
CA GLU A 202 10.04 -11.89 15.18
C GLU A 202 9.79 -13.28 15.75
N GLY A 203 9.14 -13.35 16.93
CA GLY A 203 8.77 -14.62 17.53
C GLY A 203 7.59 -15.32 16.86
N ASN A 204 6.94 -14.69 15.87
CA ASN A 204 5.73 -15.17 15.19
C ASN A 204 4.67 -15.67 16.17
N ALA A 205 4.40 -14.88 17.22
CA ALA A 205 3.59 -15.35 18.33
C ALA A 205 2.80 -14.26 19.07
N LEU A 206 1.79 -14.72 19.80
CA LEU A 206 1.15 -14.02 20.89
C LEU A 206 1.62 -14.62 22.21
N SER A 207 2.09 -13.79 23.12
CA SER A 207 2.49 -14.18 24.48
C SER A 207 1.55 -13.54 25.50
N LEU A 208 1.18 -14.29 26.54
CA LEU A 208 0.39 -13.79 27.68
C LEU A 208 1.22 -13.84 28.97
N PHE A 209 1.08 -12.79 29.76
CA PHE A 209 1.62 -12.64 31.10
C PHE A 209 0.48 -12.38 32.08
N GLU A 210 0.63 -12.89 33.31
CA GLU A 210 -0.25 -12.56 34.43
C GLU A 210 0.55 -11.86 35.52
N ARG A 211 -0.05 -10.85 36.13
CA ARG A 211 0.45 -10.19 37.33
C ARG A 211 0.15 -11.07 38.55
N ILE A 212 1.18 -11.60 39.19
CA ILE A 212 1.11 -12.39 40.43
C ILE A 212 2.06 -11.73 41.42
N ASP A 213 1.58 -11.36 42.60
CA ASP A 213 2.38 -10.71 43.66
C ASP A 213 3.22 -9.54 43.16
N ASP A 214 2.61 -8.65 42.38
CA ASP A 214 3.26 -7.50 41.75
C ASP A 214 4.45 -7.84 40.82
N GLN A 215 4.43 -9.04 40.21
CA GLN A 215 5.39 -9.43 39.19
C GLN A 215 4.69 -9.99 37.96
N TRP A 216 5.27 -9.75 36.79
CA TRP A 216 4.76 -10.30 35.53
C TRP A 216 5.29 -11.73 35.32
N ALA A 217 4.41 -12.71 35.49
CA ALA A 217 4.70 -14.12 35.25
C ALA A 217 4.23 -14.53 33.84
N PHE A 218 5.13 -15.09 33.04
CA PHE A 218 4.78 -15.67 31.74
C PHE A 218 3.80 -16.84 31.92
N ARG A 219 2.71 -16.85 31.13
CA ARG A 219 1.65 -17.85 31.21
C ARG A 219 1.73 -18.84 30.06
N TRP A 220 1.63 -18.34 28.84
CA TRP A 220 1.63 -19.16 27.64
C TRP A 220 1.99 -18.35 26.40
N LYS A 221 2.37 -19.05 25.33
CA LYS A 221 2.68 -18.53 24.00
C LYS A 221 1.91 -19.31 22.93
N ARG A 222 1.39 -18.63 21.91
CA ARG A 222 0.68 -19.23 20.77
C ARG A 222 1.15 -18.63 19.47
N GLU A 223 1.24 -19.47 18.44
CA GLU A 223 1.72 -19.06 17.12
C GLU A 223 0.72 -18.14 16.40
N ILE A 224 1.23 -17.02 15.91
CA ILE A 224 0.57 -16.06 15.02
C ILE A 224 1.67 -15.48 14.12
N ILE A 225 1.68 -15.89 12.85
CA ILE A 225 2.69 -15.43 11.89
C ILE A 225 2.63 -13.90 11.74
N GLY A 226 3.78 -13.24 11.88
CA GLY A 226 3.91 -11.78 11.85
C GLY A 226 2.94 -11.10 12.83
N SER A 227 2.88 -11.60 14.07
CA SER A 227 2.02 -11.05 15.14
C SER A 227 2.37 -9.59 15.42
N HIS A 228 1.41 -8.69 15.24
CA HIS A 228 1.64 -7.25 15.33
C HIS A 228 0.59 -6.52 16.18
N GLY A 229 -0.71 -6.82 15.97
CA GLY A 229 -1.79 -6.20 16.74
C GLY A 229 -2.29 -7.08 17.87
N VAL A 230 -2.60 -6.49 19.03
CA VAL A 230 -3.12 -7.22 20.19
C VAL A 230 -4.14 -6.40 20.98
N ALA A 231 -5.22 -7.04 21.42
CA ALA A 231 -6.24 -6.45 22.29
C ALA A 231 -6.74 -7.46 23.33
N ILE A 232 -7.09 -6.98 24.53
CA ILE A 232 -7.70 -7.81 25.58
C ILE A 232 -9.13 -7.32 25.83
N ALA A 233 -10.13 -8.18 25.67
CA ALA A 233 -11.53 -7.83 25.90
C ALA A 233 -12.30 -8.96 26.59
N GLY A 234 -12.63 -8.75 27.87
CA GLY A 234 -13.25 -9.80 28.71
C GLY A 234 -12.24 -10.93 28.98
N ASP A 235 -12.70 -12.17 28.85
CA ASP A 235 -11.90 -13.38 29.14
C ASP A 235 -11.05 -13.85 27.95
N TYR A 236 -10.90 -12.99 26.93
CA TYR A 236 -10.23 -13.31 25.69
C TYR A 236 -9.18 -12.27 25.32
N VAL A 237 -8.11 -12.75 24.71
CA VAL A 237 -7.13 -11.95 24.01
C VAL A 237 -7.27 -12.19 22.51
N PHE A 238 -7.15 -11.11 21.76
CA PHE A 238 -7.26 -11.06 20.32
C PHE A 238 -5.91 -10.66 19.77
N ALA A 239 -5.43 -11.38 18.76
CA ALA A 239 -4.17 -11.08 18.09
C ALA A 239 -4.39 -11.02 16.59
N SER A 240 -3.63 -10.16 15.93
CA SER A 240 -3.60 -10.03 14.47
C SER A 240 -2.18 -10.10 13.96
N GLY A 241 -2.05 -10.57 12.72
CA GLY A 241 -0.78 -10.59 12.02
C GLY A 241 -0.97 -10.81 10.53
N GLN A 242 -0.01 -11.50 9.90
CA GLN A 242 -0.08 -11.86 8.49
C GLN A 242 -1.20 -12.88 8.25
N GLY A 243 -2.16 -12.52 7.40
CA GLY A 243 -3.21 -13.44 6.95
C GLY A 243 -4.33 -13.77 7.94
N ALA A 244 -4.28 -13.35 9.21
CA ALA A 244 -5.29 -13.76 10.20
C ALA A 244 -5.49 -12.80 11.38
N ILE A 245 -6.68 -12.90 11.96
CA ILE A 245 -7.03 -12.44 13.31
C ILE A 245 -7.53 -13.65 14.10
N VAL A 246 -7.07 -13.79 15.34
CA VAL A 246 -7.31 -14.96 16.19
C VAL A 246 -7.73 -14.54 17.59
N LYS A 247 -8.61 -15.33 18.20
CA LYS A 247 -9.14 -15.16 19.55
C LYS A 247 -8.68 -16.34 20.41
N PHE A 248 -8.03 -16.05 21.53
CA PHE A 248 -7.61 -17.06 22.51
C PHE A 248 -8.26 -16.82 23.87
N SER A 249 -8.59 -17.90 24.57
CA SER A 249 -8.95 -17.86 25.99
C SER A 249 -7.74 -17.39 26.81
N ILE A 250 -7.94 -16.40 27.68
CA ILE A 250 -6.88 -15.91 28.58
C ILE A 250 -6.41 -17.03 29.53
N GLU A 251 -7.35 -17.78 30.10
CA GLU A 251 -7.05 -18.77 31.14
C GLU A 251 -6.28 -19.98 30.58
N THR A 252 -6.63 -20.44 29.38
CA THR A 252 -6.09 -21.71 28.83
C THR A 252 -5.15 -21.52 27.65
N GLY A 253 -5.14 -20.34 27.03
CA GLY A 253 -4.48 -20.09 25.75
C GLY A 253 -5.07 -20.91 24.60
N GLN A 254 -6.24 -21.55 24.77
CA GLN A 254 -6.88 -22.30 23.68
C GLN A 254 -7.48 -21.33 22.66
N GLU A 255 -7.28 -21.63 21.38
CA GLU A 255 -7.90 -20.89 20.28
C GLU A 255 -9.42 -21.10 20.31
N ALA A 256 -10.16 -19.99 20.41
CA ALA A 256 -11.62 -20.00 20.43
C ALA A 256 -12.22 -19.64 19.06
N ALA A 257 -11.52 -18.83 18.27
CA ALA A 257 -11.94 -18.47 16.92
C ALA A 257 -10.77 -17.92 16.10
N ARG A 258 -10.88 -18.02 14.76
CA ARG A 258 -9.95 -17.44 13.79
C ARG A 258 -10.71 -16.97 12.56
N THR A 259 -10.27 -15.87 11.98
CA THR A 259 -10.68 -15.44 10.65
C THR A 259 -9.46 -15.06 9.82
N SER A 260 -9.49 -15.38 8.54
CA SER A 260 -8.52 -14.94 7.54
C SER A 260 -9.12 -13.92 6.56
N LYS A 261 -10.31 -13.39 6.88
CA LYS A 261 -11.07 -12.52 5.98
C LYS A 261 -11.70 -11.33 6.69
N LEU A 262 -11.74 -10.21 5.97
CA LEU A 262 -12.52 -9.01 6.30
C LEU A 262 -13.79 -8.97 5.43
N GLY A 263 -14.75 -9.83 5.76
CA GLY A 263 -15.91 -10.09 4.91
C GLY A 263 -15.54 -11.02 3.76
N SER A 264 -15.55 -10.52 2.52
CA SER A 264 -15.15 -11.29 1.33
C SER A 264 -13.66 -11.18 0.99
N GLU A 265 -12.95 -10.19 1.51
CA GLU A 265 -11.53 -9.95 1.23
C GLU A 265 -10.63 -10.73 2.19
N PRO A 266 -9.47 -11.21 1.74
CA PRO A 266 -8.47 -11.77 2.64
C PRO A 266 -7.87 -10.69 3.53
N ILE A 267 -7.49 -11.08 4.75
CA ILE A 267 -6.57 -10.29 5.58
C ILE A 267 -5.18 -10.44 4.96
N LEU A 268 -4.48 -9.32 4.81
CA LEU A 268 -3.12 -9.34 4.27
C LEU A 268 -2.11 -9.17 5.41
N PHE A 269 -2.20 -8.05 6.13
CA PHE A 269 -1.35 -7.79 7.27
C PHE A 269 -2.05 -6.86 8.27
N ALA A 270 -2.79 -7.46 9.20
CA ALA A 270 -3.50 -6.72 10.23
C ALA A 270 -2.51 -6.32 11.34
N THR A 271 -2.06 -5.07 11.31
CA THR A 271 -1.00 -4.52 12.16
C THR A 271 -1.50 -4.04 13.52
N CYS A 272 -2.80 -3.74 13.65
CA CYS A 272 -3.34 -3.19 14.88
C CYS A 272 -4.73 -3.74 15.19
N LEU A 273 -4.94 -3.99 16.48
CA LEU A 273 -6.22 -4.29 17.09
C LEU A 273 -6.34 -3.50 18.39
N ASN A 274 -7.49 -2.87 18.60
CA ASN A 274 -7.84 -2.18 19.82
C ASN A 274 -9.26 -2.57 20.24
N VAL A 275 -9.55 -2.40 21.53
CA VAL A 275 -10.94 -2.41 22.00
C VAL A 275 -11.56 -1.05 21.68
N ASP A 276 -12.65 -1.06 20.91
CA ASP A 276 -13.47 0.12 20.67
C ASP A 276 -14.12 0.54 22.00
N GLU A 277 -13.68 1.64 22.60
CA GLU A 277 -14.17 2.09 23.91
C GLU A 277 -15.66 2.46 23.89
N SER A 278 -16.21 2.78 22.71
CA SER A 278 -17.62 3.15 22.57
C SER A 278 -18.56 1.94 22.61
N SER A 279 -18.12 0.78 22.11
CA SER A 279 -18.96 -0.40 21.90
C SER A 279 -18.49 -1.66 22.63
N GLY A 280 -17.24 -1.66 23.11
CA GLY A 280 -16.54 -2.83 23.63
C GLY A 280 -16.19 -3.87 22.58
N GLN A 281 -16.41 -3.61 21.30
CA GLN A 281 -16.03 -4.47 20.18
C GLN A 281 -14.56 -4.23 19.80
N LEU A 282 -14.12 -4.79 18.67
CA LEU A 282 -12.78 -4.58 18.15
C LEU A 282 -12.79 -3.55 17.03
N ILE A 283 -11.74 -2.74 16.98
CA ILE A 283 -11.36 -1.91 15.84
C ILE A 283 -9.90 -2.22 15.49
N GLY A 284 -9.58 -2.21 14.21
CA GLY A 284 -8.22 -2.47 13.76
C GLY A 284 -7.98 -1.97 12.35
N SER A 285 -6.77 -2.23 11.86
CA SER A 285 -6.38 -1.87 10.50
C SER A 285 -5.55 -2.97 9.86
N ASP A 286 -5.65 -3.06 8.54
CA ASP A 286 -4.82 -3.90 7.68
C ASP A 286 -3.99 -2.98 6.78
N ALA A 287 -2.71 -2.82 7.14
CA ALA A 287 -1.81 -1.86 6.53
C ALA A 287 -1.57 -2.15 5.03
N MET A 288 -1.61 -3.42 4.63
CA MET A 288 -1.35 -3.83 3.26
C MET A 288 -2.56 -3.63 2.35
N SER A 289 -3.78 -3.76 2.89
CA SER A 289 -5.00 -3.44 2.12
C SER A 289 -5.40 -1.96 2.20
N GLY A 290 -4.89 -1.23 3.19
CA GLY A 290 -5.27 0.16 3.44
C GLY A 290 -6.61 0.31 4.16
N ILE A 291 -7.10 -0.77 4.78
CA ILE A 291 -8.45 -0.85 5.35
C ILE A 291 -8.39 -0.61 6.86
N VAL A 292 -9.35 0.17 7.35
CA VAL A 292 -9.74 0.20 8.77
C VAL A 292 -11.04 -0.59 8.92
N PHE A 293 -11.12 -1.46 9.92
CA PHE A 293 -12.25 -2.34 10.13
C PHE A 293 -12.75 -2.32 11.58
N GLY A 294 -14.05 -2.51 11.74
CA GLY A 294 -14.68 -2.85 13.01
C GLY A 294 -15.15 -4.30 12.99
N MET A 295 -15.06 -4.98 14.13
CA MET A 295 -15.32 -6.41 14.24
C MET A 295 -15.90 -6.76 15.61
N THR A 296 -16.83 -7.72 15.66
CA THR A 296 -17.34 -8.21 16.93
C THR A 296 -16.30 -9.05 17.69
N LYS A 297 -16.51 -9.29 18.99
CA LYS A 297 -15.72 -10.26 19.78
C LYS A 297 -15.80 -11.72 19.28
N ASP A 298 -16.68 -12.02 18.33
CA ASP A 298 -16.78 -13.33 17.65
C ASP A 298 -16.15 -13.29 16.25
N LEU A 299 -15.30 -12.29 16.00
CA LEU A 299 -14.56 -12.07 14.77
C LEU A 299 -15.44 -11.82 13.52
N LYS A 300 -16.66 -11.31 13.70
CA LYS A 300 -17.56 -10.92 12.59
C LYS A 300 -17.35 -9.45 12.24
N VAL A 301 -17.01 -9.15 10.99
CA VAL A 301 -16.86 -7.76 10.53
C VAL A 301 -18.18 -7.01 10.62
N THR A 302 -18.16 -5.83 11.26
CA THR A 302 -19.32 -4.95 11.41
C THR A 302 -19.23 -3.71 10.53
N SER A 303 -18.02 -3.28 10.21
CA SER A 303 -17.76 -2.13 9.34
C SER A 303 -16.37 -2.24 8.72
N LYS A 304 -16.21 -1.64 7.54
CA LYS A 304 -14.92 -1.47 6.88
C LYS A 304 -14.94 -0.18 6.06
N PHE A 305 -13.82 0.52 6.03
CA PHE A 305 -13.64 1.72 5.22
C PHE A 305 -12.14 1.96 4.96
N GLY A 306 -11.83 2.86 4.05
CA GLY A 306 -10.46 3.07 3.58
C GLY A 306 -10.03 2.07 2.51
N ALA A 307 -8.92 2.39 1.88
CA ALA A 307 -8.13 1.58 0.97
C ALA A 307 -6.77 2.25 0.80
N ASN A 308 -5.79 1.57 0.22
CA ASN A 308 -4.53 2.20 -0.19
C ASN A 308 -4.78 3.14 -1.39
N GLY A 309 -4.51 4.44 -1.25
CA GLY A 309 -4.65 5.38 -2.38
C GLY A 309 -4.54 6.89 -2.08
N PRO A 310 -4.54 7.74 -3.13
CA PRO A 310 -4.27 9.19 -3.07
C PRO A 310 -5.45 10.02 -2.59
N THR A 311 -6.44 9.41 -1.95
CA THR A 311 -7.63 10.15 -1.54
C THR A 311 -7.64 10.27 -0.04
N TYR A 312 -8.29 11.31 0.46
CA TYR A 312 -8.43 11.55 1.88
C TYR A 312 -9.34 10.54 2.60
N SER A 313 -10.16 9.85 1.82
CA SER A 313 -10.95 8.72 2.26
C SER A 313 -10.12 7.42 2.34
N ASN A 314 -8.93 7.44 1.76
CA ASN A 314 -7.99 6.34 1.69
C ASN A 314 -6.82 6.59 2.64
N PHE A 315 -6.15 5.51 3.01
CA PHE A 315 -5.02 5.51 3.94
C PHE A 315 -3.84 4.86 3.24
N SER A 316 -2.64 5.44 3.37
CA SER A 316 -1.40 4.83 2.90
C SER A 316 -0.79 4.06 4.07
N SER A 317 -1.03 2.75 4.09
CA SER A 317 -0.65 1.84 5.19
C SER A 317 -1.13 2.33 6.56
N PRO A 318 -2.43 2.23 6.87
CA PRO A 318 -2.95 2.54 8.18
C PRO A 318 -2.40 1.53 9.20
N PHE A 319 -1.35 1.89 9.94
CA PHE A 319 -0.73 0.97 10.90
C PHE A 319 -1.59 0.75 12.13
N CYS A 320 -2.35 1.75 12.57
CA CYS A 320 -3.25 1.58 13.69
C CYS A 320 -4.51 2.42 13.61
N ALA A 321 -5.57 1.88 14.21
CA ALA A 321 -6.86 2.54 14.38
C ALA A 321 -7.40 2.34 15.79
N TYR A 322 -8.02 3.38 16.34
CA TYR A 322 -8.62 3.41 17.67
C TYR A 322 -9.96 4.15 17.60
N ARG A 323 -10.93 3.80 18.45
CA ARG A 323 -12.22 4.50 18.54
C ARG A 323 -12.60 4.75 19.98
N ASP A 324 -13.07 5.97 20.23
CA ASP A 324 -13.65 6.39 21.50
C ASP A 324 -15.05 6.99 21.30
N ARG A 325 -15.53 7.75 22.29
CA ARG A 325 -16.81 8.47 22.22
C ARG A 325 -16.79 9.68 21.27
N GLN A 326 -15.61 10.25 20.98
CA GLN A 326 -15.47 11.45 20.14
C GLN A 326 -15.35 11.06 18.66
N GLY A 327 -14.70 9.94 18.34
CA GLY A 327 -14.52 9.52 16.97
C GLY A 327 -13.58 8.33 16.79
N ILE A 328 -13.17 8.14 15.54
CA ILE A 328 -12.14 7.19 15.14
C ILE A 328 -10.85 7.95 14.89
N TYR A 329 -9.73 7.37 15.30
CA TYR A 329 -8.41 7.88 15.06
C TYR A 329 -7.62 6.87 14.24
N VAL A 330 -6.91 7.32 13.22
CA VAL A 330 -6.17 6.45 12.30
C VAL A 330 -4.77 7.01 12.08
N LEU A 331 -3.75 6.17 12.22
CA LEU A 331 -2.37 6.50 11.87
C LEU A 331 -2.12 6.08 10.43
N SER A 332 -2.03 7.04 9.52
CA SER A 332 -1.78 6.77 8.11
C SER A 332 -0.29 6.98 7.82
N THR A 333 0.50 5.95 8.15
CA THR A 333 1.96 6.01 8.34
C THR A 333 2.71 6.62 7.16
N TYR A 334 2.44 6.20 5.92
CA TYR A 334 3.16 6.75 4.77
C TYR A 334 2.69 8.12 4.29
N GLN A 335 1.51 8.53 4.72
CA GLN A 335 1.04 9.90 4.51
C GLN A 335 1.49 10.83 5.64
N ASP A 336 2.18 10.27 6.63
CA ASP A 336 2.72 10.98 7.78
C ASP A 336 1.72 11.84 8.56
N ARG A 337 0.56 11.22 8.82
CA ARG A 337 -0.57 11.92 9.42
C ARG A 337 -1.32 11.12 10.45
N PHE A 338 -1.83 11.85 11.43
CA PHE A 338 -2.82 11.39 12.37
C PHE A 338 -4.19 11.90 11.92
N VAL A 339 -5.13 10.99 11.68
CA VAL A 339 -6.46 11.30 11.19
C VAL A 339 -7.46 11.18 12.32
N SER A 340 -8.27 12.21 12.57
CA SER A 340 -9.43 12.14 13.46
C SER A 340 -10.72 12.20 12.64
N ILE A 341 -11.61 11.23 12.84
CA ILE A 341 -12.90 11.10 12.14
C ILE A 341 -13.99 11.14 13.20
N GLY A 342 -14.60 12.31 13.36
CA GLY A 342 -15.78 12.52 14.18
C GLY A 342 -17.06 12.14 13.45
N ARG A 343 -18.20 12.49 14.07
CA ARG A 343 -19.53 12.24 13.49
C ARG A 343 -19.77 13.03 12.20
N ASP A 344 -19.39 14.31 12.20
CA ASP A 344 -19.75 15.26 11.15
C ASP A 344 -18.52 15.86 10.44
N SER A 345 -17.31 15.52 10.89
CA SER A 345 -16.07 16.08 10.38
C SER A 345 -14.93 15.06 10.40
N ALA A 346 -13.97 15.24 9.51
CA ALA A 346 -12.68 14.57 9.57
C ALA A 346 -11.57 15.63 9.50
N THR A 347 -10.52 15.45 10.30
CA THR A 347 -9.36 16.35 10.40
C THR A 347 -8.08 15.55 10.18
N SER A 348 -7.23 16.07 9.29
CA SER A 348 -5.90 15.53 9.02
C SER A 348 -4.88 16.36 9.80
N TYR A 349 -4.14 15.73 10.70
CA TYR A 349 -3.02 16.34 11.42
C TYR A 349 -1.72 15.85 10.79
N GLU A 350 -1.01 16.72 10.08
CA GLU A 350 0.16 16.36 9.27
C GLU A 350 1.45 16.71 9.99
N PHE A 351 2.38 15.75 10.05
CA PHE A 351 3.61 15.88 10.83
C PHE A 351 4.78 16.42 9.99
N SER A 352 4.94 16.01 8.72
CA SER A 352 6.02 16.47 7.83
C SER A 352 5.59 17.48 6.75
N GLY A 353 4.48 18.18 6.95
CA GLY A 353 4.01 19.22 6.03
C GLY A 353 3.54 18.69 4.67
N ALA A 354 3.29 17.39 4.52
CA ALA A 354 2.57 16.85 3.38
C ALA A 354 1.15 17.45 3.37
N GLN A 355 0.83 18.33 2.43
CA GLN A 355 -0.37 19.19 2.49
C GLN A 355 -1.71 18.48 2.14
N TRP A 356 -1.94 17.31 2.71
CA TRP A 356 -3.14 16.51 2.49
C TRP A 356 -4.41 17.18 3.08
N ARG A 357 -5.44 17.54 2.28
CA ARG A 357 -6.76 18.01 2.77
C ARG A 357 -7.97 17.19 2.33
N TYR A 358 -8.92 16.90 3.23
CA TYR A 358 -10.09 16.03 2.99
C TYR A 358 -10.90 16.22 1.68
N ILE A 359 -11.71 15.21 1.31
CA ILE A 359 -12.84 15.45 0.39
C ILE A 359 -14.04 15.77 1.29
N ASP A 360 -14.70 16.90 1.06
CA ASP A 360 -15.93 17.34 1.72
C ASP A 360 -17.02 16.27 1.56
N PHE A 361 -17.04 15.21 2.38
CA PHE A 361 -18.19 14.34 2.70
C PHE A 361 -17.78 13.16 3.61
N PRO A 362 -17.76 13.30 4.96
CA PRO A 362 -17.45 12.19 5.87
C PRO A 362 -18.47 11.03 5.82
N PHE A 363 -19.73 11.30 5.44
CA PHE A 363 -20.78 10.27 5.32
C PHE A 363 -20.60 9.30 4.14
N GLY A 364 -19.74 9.62 3.17
CA GLY A 364 -19.47 8.78 1.99
C GLY A 364 -18.53 7.59 2.25
N LEU A 365 -17.84 7.56 3.40
CA LEU A 365 -16.86 6.52 3.74
C LEU A 365 -17.45 5.10 3.80
N ARG A 366 -18.78 4.97 3.94
CA ARG A 366 -19.48 3.67 3.96
C ARG A 366 -19.54 2.95 2.62
N ASN A 367 -19.22 3.61 1.49
CA ASN A 367 -19.33 3.03 0.15
C ASN A 367 -18.03 3.11 -0.68
N ALA A 368 -16.88 3.37 -0.04
CA ALA A 368 -15.57 3.32 -0.72
C ALA A 368 -15.11 1.89 -1.09
N SER A 369 -15.99 0.88 -0.91
CA SER A 369 -15.73 -0.52 -1.26
C SER A 369 -15.38 -0.74 -2.74
N ASN A 370 -15.68 0.21 -3.61
CA ASN A 370 -15.31 0.12 -5.03
C ASN A 370 -13.86 0.53 -5.32
N MET A 371 -13.11 1.08 -4.35
CA MET A 371 -11.67 1.33 -4.51
C MET A 371 -10.80 0.18 -3.98
N LEU A 372 -11.42 -0.84 -3.37
CA LEU A 372 -10.75 -2.10 -3.00
C LEU A 372 -10.31 -2.90 -4.22
N HIS A 373 -10.83 -2.54 -5.40
CA HIS A 373 -10.30 -3.07 -6.64
C HIS A 373 -8.89 -2.52 -6.88
N GLY A 374 -7.88 -3.26 -6.41
CA GLY A 374 -6.52 -3.15 -6.92
C GLY A 374 -5.42 -2.85 -5.91
N ALA A 375 -5.65 -2.86 -4.59
CA ALA A 375 -4.54 -2.67 -3.66
C ALA A 375 -3.53 -3.84 -3.69
N VAL A 376 -3.98 -5.06 -4.02
CA VAL A 376 -3.12 -6.24 -4.19
C VAL A 376 -3.52 -7.02 -5.45
N GLN A 377 -2.83 -6.71 -6.55
CA GLN A 377 -2.70 -7.44 -7.82
C GLN A 377 -3.88 -7.75 -8.77
N PHE A 378 -5.13 -7.97 -8.32
CA PHE A 378 -6.02 -8.82 -9.14
C PHE A 378 -6.93 -8.17 -10.20
N ASP A 379 -7.06 -6.85 -10.26
CA ASP A 379 -7.99 -6.16 -11.19
C ASP A 379 -7.44 -4.87 -11.81
N ARG A 380 -6.16 -4.54 -11.57
CA ARG A 380 -5.56 -3.35 -12.19
C ARG A 380 -5.38 -3.55 -13.69
N PRO A 381 -5.49 -2.47 -14.49
CA PRO A 381 -5.13 -2.53 -15.90
C PRO A 381 -3.70 -3.02 -16.05
N SER A 382 -3.52 -3.96 -16.98
CA SER A 382 -2.22 -4.47 -17.37
C SER A 382 -1.65 -3.59 -18.49
N TYR A 383 -0.38 -3.24 -18.38
CA TYR A 383 0.31 -2.43 -19.37
C TYR A 383 1.41 -3.22 -20.05
N ARG A 384 1.63 -2.97 -21.35
CA ARG A 384 2.74 -3.58 -22.06
C ARG A 384 4.02 -2.76 -21.83
N MET A 385 5.02 -3.37 -21.20
CA MET A 385 6.36 -2.82 -20.98
C MET A 385 7.39 -3.89 -21.22
N PHE A 386 8.51 -3.57 -21.87
CA PHE A 386 9.63 -4.51 -22.05
C PHE A 386 9.22 -5.85 -22.71
N ASP A 387 8.26 -5.82 -23.63
CA ASP A 387 7.63 -7.01 -24.23
C ASP A 387 6.87 -7.95 -23.27
N LYS A 388 6.56 -7.45 -22.07
CA LYS A 388 5.81 -8.15 -21.02
C LYS A 388 4.53 -7.41 -20.68
N ASN A 389 3.59 -8.14 -20.09
CA ASN A 389 2.49 -7.52 -19.38
C ASN A 389 2.92 -7.21 -17.96
N VAL A 390 2.71 -5.97 -17.54
CA VAL A 390 3.15 -5.44 -16.25
C VAL A 390 1.96 -4.85 -15.51
N ARG A 391 1.87 -5.17 -14.21
CA ARG A 391 0.82 -4.70 -13.30
C ARG A 391 1.47 -4.06 -12.07
N ALA A 392 1.01 -2.87 -11.72
CA ALA A 392 1.42 -2.25 -10.47
C ALA A 392 0.84 -3.01 -9.27
N GLY A 393 1.61 -3.15 -8.21
CA GLY A 393 1.15 -3.74 -6.96
C GLY A 393 1.99 -3.29 -5.77
N TYR A 394 1.90 -4.06 -4.70
CA TYR A 394 2.74 -3.86 -3.52
C TYR A 394 4.20 -4.18 -3.83
N GLY A 395 5.13 -3.39 -3.32
CA GLY A 395 6.57 -3.57 -3.43
C GLY A 395 7.18 -3.39 -4.82
N GLY A 396 6.38 -3.18 -5.88
CA GLY A 396 6.90 -3.03 -7.24
C GLY A 396 5.86 -3.30 -8.33
N LEU A 397 6.37 -3.54 -9.55
CA LEU A 397 5.56 -3.97 -10.68
C LEU A 397 5.72 -5.47 -10.93
N TYR A 398 4.62 -6.18 -11.10
CA TYR A 398 4.62 -7.61 -11.39
C TYR A 398 4.53 -7.85 -12.89
N THR A 399 5.44 -8.65 -13.44
CA THR A 399 5.43 -9.09 -14.83
C THR A 399 4.68 -10.41 -14.99
N ASP A 400 4.17 -10.69 -16.19
CA ASP A 400 3.54 -11.98 -16.53
C ASP A 400 4.50 -13.18 -16.54
N ASP A 401 5.81 -12.95 -16.53
CA ASP A 401 6.84 -13.98 -16.33
C ASP A 401 7.26 -14.18 -14.86
N GLY A 402 6.52 -13.59 -13.91
CA GLY A 402 6.68 -13.83 -12.48
C GLY A 402 7.75 -12.99 -11.78
N LYS A 403 8.36 -12.02 -12.48
CA LYS A 403 9.37 -11.12 -11.91
C LYS A 403 8.71 -9.93 -11.21
N LEU A 404 9.34 -9.49 -10.13
CA LEU A 404 9.02 -8.24 -9.43
C LEU A 404 10.01 -7.15 -9.82
N LEU A 405 9.53 -6.09 -10.46
CA LEU A 405 10.32 -4.92 -10.81
C LEU A 405 10.25 -3.90 -9.68
N LEU A 406 11.35 -3.74 -8.94
CA LEU A 406 11.44 -2.85 -7.80
C LEU A 406 11.58 -1.39 -8.27
N MET A 407 10.79 -0.51 -7.66
CA MET A 407 10.92 0.94 -7.79
C MET A 407 11.94 1.47 -6.77
N PRO A 408 12.55 2.64 -7.02
CA PRO A 408 13.30 3.35 -5.98
C PRO A 408 12.36 3.64 -4.80
N GLY A 409 12.72 3.20 -3.60
CA GLY A 409 11.89 3.34 -2.40
C GLY A 409 12.61 4.06 -1.26
N ARG A 410 11.84 4.41 -0.24
CA ARG A 410 12.33 5.01 1.01
C ARG A 410 13.15 3.99 1.79
N GLN A 411 14.45 4.21 1.91
CA GLN A 411 15.34 3.34 2.71
C GLN A 411 15.27 3.65 4.21
N GLU A 412 14.65 4.76 4.60
CA GLU A 412 14.75 5.31 5.96
C GLU A 412 13.75 4.75 6.97
N LEU A 413 12.65 4.12 6.53
CA LEU A 413 11.57 3.69 7.44
C LEU A 413 11.65 2.23 7.90
N PHE A 414 12.33 1.37 7.14
CA PHE A 414 12.53 -0.05 7.47
C PHE A 414 13.88 -0.47 6.90
N ASP A 415 14.58 -1.43 7.54
CA ASP A 415 15.97 -1.87 7.29
C ASP A 415 16.25 -2.47 5.88
N GLY A 416 15.69 -1.91 4.81
CA GLY A 416 16.01 -2.16 3.41
C GLY A 416 15.56 -3.51 2.84
N ALA A 417 15.20 -4.49 3.68
CA ALA A 417 14.98 -5.86 3.24
C ALA A 417 13.60 -6.11 2.60
N SER A 418 12.58 -5.30 2.90
CA SER A 418 11.22 -5.48 2.36
C SER A 418 10.65 -4.17 1.82
N PRO A 419 10.22 -4.13 0.55
CA PRO A 419 9.66 -2.91 -0.03
C PRO A 419 8.25 -2.68 0.50
N PHE A 420 8.12 -1.93 1.59
CA PHE A 420 6.81 -1.56 2.12
C PHE A 420 6.25 -0.33 1.41
N TYR A 421 5.82 -0.49 0.16
CA TYR A 421 5.22 0.59 -0.61
C TYR A 421 4.27 0.07 -1.67
N VAL A 422 3.42 0.95 -2.18
CA VAL A 422 2.51 0.64 -3.28
C VAL A 422 2.96 1.38 -4.52
N THR A 423 3.05 0.66 -5.64
CA THR A 423 3.23 1.28 -6.94
C THR A 423 1.89 1.55 -7.59
N SER A 424 1.83 2.50 -8.51
CA SER A 424 0.66 2.76 -9.35
C SER A 424 1.11 3.31 -10.71
N ILE A 425 0.26 3.17 -11.74
CA ILE A 425 0.57 3.58 -13.12
C ILE A 425 -0.51 4.51 -13.65
N ALA A 426 -0.08 5.67 -14.17
CA ALA A 426 -0.88 6.54 -15.03
C ALA A 426 -0.38 6.39 -16.47
N SER A 427 -1.25 6.67 -17.43
CA SER A 427 -0.91 6.48 -18.84
C SER A 427 -1.62 7.47 -19.75
N ASN A 428 -0.97 7.76 -20.87
CA ASN A 428 -1.62 8.31 -22.06
C ASN A 428 -1.32 7.41 -23.27
N SER A 429 -1.51 7.92 -24.48
CA SER A 429 -1.26 7.18 -25.73
C SER A 429 0.22 6.83 -25.98
N THR A 430 1.16 7.51 -25.34
CA THR A 430 2.60 7.41 -25.62
C THR A 430 3.41 6.99 -24.39
N TRP A 431 3.06 7.45 -23.20
CA TRP A 431 3.83 7.31 -21.97
C TRP A 431 3.04 6.55 -20.90
N LEU A 432 3.79 5.77 -20.11
CA LEU A 432 3.37 5.29 -18.80
C LEU A 432 4.18 6.04 -17.75
N VAL A 433 3.52 6.51 -16.69
CA VAL A 433 4.16 7.11 -15.53
C VAL A 433 3.93 6.17 -14.36
N ILE A 434 5.02 5.63 -13.81
CA ILE A 434 5.01 4.73 -12.67
C ILE A 434 5.48 5.51 -11.46
N VAL A 435 4.66 5.50 -10.39
CA VAL A 435 5.01 6.11 -9.12
C VAL A 435 4.97 5.07 -8.02
N ALA A 436 5.83 5.25 -7.02
CA ALA A 436 5.75 4.56 -5.74
C ALA A 436 5.42 5.60 -4.68
N ASN A 437 4.46 5.32 -3.79
CA ASN A 437 4.11 6.23 -2.69
C ASN A 437 5.29 6.46 -1.71
N SER A 438 6.33 5.62 -1.77
CA SER A 438 7.57 5.78 -1.02
C SER A 438 8.70 6.40 -1.86
N SER A 439 8.40 7.19 -2.89
CA SER A 439 9.43 7.79 -3.75
C SER A 439 9.06 9.20 -4.19
N PRO A 440 9.98 10.18 -4.10
CA PRO A 440 9.78 11.50 -4.69
C PRO A 440 10.07 11.51 -6.20
N ARG A 441 10.31 10.34 -6.81
CA ARG A 441 10.65 10.18 -8.22
C ARG A 441 9.61 9.32 -8.91
N ALA A 442 9.22 9.74 -10.12
CA ALA A 442 8.44 8.92 -11.03
C ALA A 442 9.32 8.37 -12.16
N MET A 443 9.03 7.14 -12.55
CA MET A 443 9.64 6.49 -13.72
C MET A 443 8.70 6.63 -14.91
N LEU A 444 9.24 6.96 -16.08
CA LEU A 444 8.46 7.15 -17.30
C LEU A 444 8.89 6.18 -18.36
N TYR A 445 7.96 5.43 -18.91
CA TYR A 445 8.21 4.48 -20.00
C TYR A 445 7.53 4.93 -21.28
N ASN A 446 8.31 5.14 -22.34
CA ASN A 446 7.81 5.48 -23.65
C ASN A 446 7.39 4.20 -24.39
N ARG A 447 6.09 4.03 -24.61
CA ARG A 447 5.49 2.84 -25.22
C ARG A 447 5.88 2.66 -26.68
N LYS A 448 6.30 3.72 -27.38
CA LYS A 448 6.65 3.70 -28.80
C LYS A 448 8.12 3.36 -29.02
N THR A 449 9.00 3.91 -28.20
CA THR A 449 10.46 3.77 -28.36
C THR A 449 11.08 2.76 -27.40
N GLY A 450 10.37 2.40 -26.33
CA GLY A 450 10.89 1.59 -25.24
C GLY A 450 11.91 2.34 -24.37
N GLU A 451 12.03 3.66 -24.49
CA GLU A 451 12.90 4.45 -23.61
C GLU A 451 12.33 4.51 -22.19
N LEU A 452 13.23 4.53 -21.21
CA LEU A 452 12.91 4.77 -19.81
C LEU A 452 13.53 6.11 -19.40
N GLY A 453 12.73 6.93 -18.71
CA GLY A 453 13.18 8.18 -18.11
C GLY A 453 12.77 8.26 -16.65
N ALA A 454 13.23 9.31 -15.98
CA ALA A 454 12.81 9.64 -14.62
C ALA A 454 12.57 11.14 -14.48
N VAL A 455 11.63 11.50 -13.60
CA VAL A 455 11.38 12.88 -13.18
C VAL A 455 11.30 12.93 -11.65
N THR A 456 11.85 13.98 -11.06
CA THR A 456 11.69 14.25 -9.64
C THR A 456 10.42 15.06 -9.45
N ILE A 457 9.44 14.48 -8.75
CA ILE A 457 8.19 15.17 -8.38
C ILE A 457 8.46 16.13 -7.22
N GLY A 458 9.33 15.74 -6.29
CA GLY A 458 9.73 16.55 -5.14
C GLY A 458 8.86 16.38 -3.90
N GLU A 459 7.89 15.45 -3.94
CA GLU A 459 7.04 15.10 -2.80
C GLU A 459 6.79 13.59 -2.73
N TRP A 460 6.55 13.07 -1.53
CA TRP A 460 6.28 11.66 -1.27
C TRP A 460 4.77 11.36 -1.31
N ASP A 461 4.41 10.08 -1.21
CA ASP A 461 3.02 9.59 -1.19
C ASP A 461 2.20 9.97 -2.43
N CYS A 462 2.86 10.06 -3.58
CA CYS A 462 2.19 10.23 -4.87
C CYS A 462 1.57 8.92 -5.36
N TRP A 463 0.41 9.02 -6.01
CA TRP A 463 -0.27 7.91 -6.64
C TRP A 463 -0.75 8.26 -8.03
N ALA A 464 -0.67 7.29 -8.92
CA ALA A 464 -1.10 7.42 -10.29
C ALA A 464 -2.50 6.82 -10.50
N THR A 465 -3.35 7.55 -11.20
CA THR A 465 -4.74 7.19 -11.48
C THR A 465 -5.10 7.63 -12.90
N ALA A 466 -5.48 6.66 -13.74
CA ALA A 466 -5.83 6.87 -15.14
C ALA A 466 -4.77 7.65 -15.93
N ALA A 467 -4.95 8.97 -16.10
CA ALA A 467 -4.06 9.86 -16.86
C ALA A 467 -3.31 10.89 -15.98
N ASP A 468 -3.48 10.82 -14.66
CA ASP A 468 -2.96 11.80 -13.70
C ASP A 468 -2.11 11.12 -12.62
N VAL A 469 -1.15 11.86 -12.08
CA VAL A 469 -0.50 11.57 -10.80
C VAL A 469 -1.01 12.57 -9.77
N LEU A 470 -1.49 12.06 -8.64
CA LEU A 470 -2.00 12.82 -7.52
C LEU A 470 -1.00 12.73 -6.38
N CYS A 471 -0.64 13.89 -5.86
CA CYS A 471 0.30 14.04 -4.77
C CYS A 471 -0.28 15.00 -3.71
N PRO A 472 0.34 15.13 -2.52
CA PRO A 472 -0.20 15.97 -1.45
C PRO A 472 -0.47 17.41 -1.88
N SER A 473 0.48 18.05 -2.58
CA SER A 473 0.39 19.47 -2.90
C SER A 473 -0.40 19.77 -4.18
N ARG A 474 -0.39 18.85 -5.16
CA ARG A 474 -1.00 19.08 -6.48
C ARG A 474 -1.21 17.81 -7.30
N ARG A 475 -1.79 18.02 -8.47
CA ARG A 475 -1.90 17.04 -9.56
C ARG A 475 -0.84 17.31 -10.62
N TYR A 476 -0.36 16.23 -11.24
CA TYR A 476 0.45 16.26 -12.45
C TYR A 476 -0.26 15.46 -13.54
N SER A 477 -0.29 15.99 -14.75
CA SER A 477 -0.71 15.20 -15.92
C SER A 477 0.45 14.33 -16.40
N VAL A 478 0.15 13.22 -17.08
CA VAL A 478 1.19 12.41 -17.75
C VAL A 478 1.97 13.26 -18.77
N ASP A 479 1.30 14.16 -19.49
CA ASP A 479 1.93 15.03 -20.49
C ASP A 479 2.97 15.95 -19.85
N GLU A 480 2.61 16.59 -18.73
CA GLU A 480 3.51 17.47 -17.98
C GLU A 480 4.75 16.73 -17.48
N LEU A 481 4.59 15.56 -16.85
CA LEU A 481 5.72 14.78 -16.35
C LEU A 481 6.60 14.27 -17.49
N SER A 482 6.00 13.89 -18.61
CA SER A 482 6.72 13.42 -19.79
C SER A 482 7.56 14.50 -20.47
N ALA A 483 7.12 15.76 -20.42
CA ALA A 483 7.88 16.90 -20.94
C ALA A 483 9.15 17.20 -20.11
N GLN A 484 9.18 16.76 -18.85
CA GLN A 484 10.28 16.96 -17.90
C GLN A 484 11.15 15.72 -17.70
N ALA A 485 10.86 14.65 -18.44
CA ALA A 485 11.52 13.36 -18.26
C ALA A 485 13.00 13.43 -18.67
N ASN A 486 13.89 13.12 -17.73
CA ASN A 486 15.29 12.88 -18.04
C ASN A 486 15.42 11.42 -18.51
N LEU A 487 15.69 11.21 -19.80
CA LEU A 487 15.91 9.88 -20.35
C LEU A 487 17.15 9.26 -19.72
N LEU A 488 17.07 7.96 -19.44
CA LEU A 488 18.18 7.20 -18.91
C LEU A 488 19.00 6.61 -20.05
N GLU A 489 20.30 6.42 -19.83
CA GLU A 489 21.20 5.76 -20.76
C GLU A 489 21.39 4.28 -20.37
N PRO A 490 21.02 3.30 -21.21
CA PRO A 490 21.02 1.88 -20.85
C PRO A 490 22.38 1.38 -20.34
N GLU A 491 23.48 1.79 -20.97
CA GLU A 491 24.84 1.35 -20.65
C GLU A 491 25.24 1.79 -19.24
N GLN A 492 24.89 3.01 -18.84
CA GLN A 492 25.17 3.53 -17.50
C GLN A 492 24.37 2.78 -16.43
N GLN A 493 23.11 2.48 -16.74
CA GLN A 493 22.22 1.81 -15.80
C GLN A 493 22.52 0.32 -15.63
N ALA A 494 22.98 -0.35 -16.69
CA ALA A 494 23.43 -1.74 -16.62
C ALA A 494 24.69 -1.91 -15.75
N ALA A 495 25.54 -0.89 -15.66
CA ALA A 495 26.77 -0.89 -14.86
C ALA A 495 26.56 -0.55 -13.38
N ALA A 496 25.38 -0.10 -12.98
CA ALA A 496 25.11 0.32 -11.61
C ALA A 496 25.11 -0.88 -10.64
N PRO A 497 25.86 -0.82 -9.52
CA PRO A 497 25.87 -1.89 -8.53
C PRO A 497 24.48 -2.04 -7.90
N GLY A 498 24.00 -3.27 -7.76
CA GLY A 498 22.73 -3.58 -7.11
C GLY A 498 22.57 -5.08 -6.89
N GLY A 499 22.05 -5.44 -5.72
CA GLY A 499 21.81 -6.82 -5.32
C GLY A 499 20.58 -7.39 -6.02
N TRP A 500 20.77 -8.51 -6.71
CA TRP A 500 19.70 -9.29 -7.31
C TRP A 500 19.21 -10.31 -6.30
N THR A 501 17.91 -10.50 -6.22
CA THR A 501 17.38 -11.83 -5.85
C THR A 501 16.80 -12.44 -7.12
N GLU A 502 16.70 -13.77 -7.20
CA GLU A 502 16.27 -14.46 -8.43
C GLU A 502 14.92 -13.94 -8.98
N ASN A 503 14.07 -13.38 -8.11
CA ASN A 503 12.70 -12.97 -8.45
C ASN A 503 12.42 -11.46 -8.33
N ALA A 504 13.33 -10.66 -7.77
CA ALA A 504 13.14 -9.20 -7.63
C ALA A 504 14.33 -8.42 -8.19
N ILE A 505 14.05 -7.50 -9.12
CA ILE A 505 15.04 -6.79 -9.92
C ILE A 505 14.69 -5.30 -9.96
N PRO A 506 15.63 -4.37 -9.72
CA PRO A 506 15.39 -2.95 -9.95
C PRO A 506 14.89 -2.69 -11.38
N ILE A 507 13.79 -1.94 -11.52
CA ILE A 507 13.16 -1.68 -12.83
C ILE A 507 14.14 -1.10 -13.86
N ILE A 508 15.05 -0.25 -13.38
CA ILE A 508 16.09 0.40 -14.19
C ILE A 508 17.08 -0.62 -14.76
N GLN A 509 17.53 -1.58 -13.95
CA GLN A 509 18.43 -2.65 -14.39
C GLN A 509 17.73 -3.63 -15.34
N TYR A 510 16.47 -3.98 -15.04
CA TYR A 510 15.67 -4.83 -15.92
C TYR A 510 15.50 -4.21 -17.31
N TRP A 511 15.15 -2.92 -17.36
CA TRP A 511 15.01 -2.18 -18.61
C TRP A 511 16.34 -2.09 -19.38
N ALA A 512 17.44 -1.77 -18.71
CA ALA A 512 18.75 -1.66 -19.34
C ALA A 512 19.17 -2.98 -20.02
N GLY A 513 19.03 -4.10 -19.32
CA GLY A 513 19.29 -5.43 -19.88
C GLY A 513 18.38 -5.76 -21.08
N TRP A 514 17.07 -5.48 -20.98
CA TRP A 514 16.13 -5.65 -22.08
C TRP A 514 16.50 -4.80 -23.30
N LYS A 515 16.87 -3.53 -23.09
CA LYS A 515 17.20 -2.57 -24.15
C LYS A 515 18.47 -2.96 -24.90
N LEU A 516 19.53 -3.33 -24.17
CA LEU A 516 20.80 -3.80 -24.75
C LEU A 516 20.63 -5.10 -25.55
N ALA A 517 19.75 -6.00 -25.09
CA ALA A 517 19.44 -7.25 -25.79
C ALA A 517 18.69 -7.04 -27.13
N GLN A 518 18.03 -5.89 -27.33
CA GLN A 518 17.39 -5.59 -28.62
C GLN A 518 18.39 -5.29 -29.75
N GLY A 519 19.66 -5.02 -29.40
CA GLY A 519 20.73 -4.65 -30.33
C GLY A 519 20.44 -3.35 -31.10
N PRO A 520 21.41 -2.82 -31.85
CA PRO A 520 21.10 -1.91 -32.93
C PRO A 520 20.29 -2.73 -33.93
N ARG A 521 18.96 -2.55 -33.97
CA ARG A 521 18.17 -2.99 -35.12
C ARG A 521 18.82 -2.32 -36.32
N ALA A 522 19.60 -3.09 -37.08
CA ALA A 522 20.19 -2.63 -38.32
C ALA A 522 19.04 -1.96 -39.07
N VAL A 523 19.13 -0.64 -39.23
CA VAL A 523 18.31 0.10 -40.17
C VAL A 523 18.75 -0.46 -41.51
N ALA A 524 18.17 -1.60 -41.87
CA ALA A 524 18.40 -2.27 -43.13
C ALA A 524 17.93 -1.27 -44.18
N SER A 525 18.95 -0.60 -44.71
CA SER A 525 18.94 0.39 -45.75
C SER A 525 17.93 0.02 -46.82
N SER A 526 16.84 0.79 -46.89
CA SER A 526 16.09 0.93 -48.14
C SER A 526 16.84 1.81 -49.14
N ASN A 527 18.17 1.64 -49.25
CA ASN A 527 18.92 2.10 -50.40
C ASN A 527 18.76 1.00 -51.46
N GLY A 528 17.62 1.05 -52.14
CA GLY A 528 17.49 0.46 -53.46
C GLY A 528 18.42 1.19 -54.41
N ALA A 529 19.71 0.86 -54.36
CA ALA A 529 20.62 1.11 -55.46
C ALA A 529 20.29 0.07 -56.54
N SER A 530 19.54 0.52 -57.54
CA SER A 530 19.44 -0.14 -58.83
C SER A 530 20.86 -0.35 -59.39
N SER A 531 21.32 -1.60 -59.49
CA SER A 531 22.49 -1.93 -60.30
C SER A 531 22.24 -1.51 -61.75
N PRO A 532 23.20 -0.83 -62.40
CA PRO A 532 23.14 -0.61 -63.84
C PRO A 532 23.47 -1.91 -64.59
N ASP A 533 22.75 -2.07 -65.68
CA ASP A 533 22.81 -3.11 -66.71
C ASP A 533 24.18 -3.11 -67.42
N PRO A 534 24.91 -4.25 -67.50
CA PRO A 534 26.16 -4.31 -68.26
C PRO A 534 25.88 -4.82 -69.68
N ALA A 535 25.51 -3.91 -70.58
CA ALA A 535 25.51 -4.18 -72.02
C ALA A 535 25.93 -2.92 -72.80
N ASN A 536 27.23 -2.85 -73.12
CA ASN A 536 27.83 -2.24 -74.33
C ASN A 536 29.24 -1.72 -74.02
N VAL A 537 30.29 -2.45 -74.42
CA VAL A 537 31.43 -1.91 -75.17
C VAL A 537 32.00 -3.05 -76.04
N ARG A 538 32.35 -2.68 -77.28
CA ARG A 538 32.94 -3.49 -78.36
C ARG A 538 34.28 -4.11 -78.04
#